data_AF-A0A2Z7BV41-F1
#
_entry.id   AF-A0A2Z7BV41-F1
#
_cell.length_a   1.000
_cell.length_b   1.000
_cell.length_c   1.000
_cell.angle_alpha   90.00
_cell.angle_beta   90.00
_cell.angle_gamma   90.00
#
_symmetry.space_group_name_H-M   'P 1'
#
loop_
_entity.id
_entity.type
_entity.pdbx_description
1 polymer ?
#
loop_
_entity_poly.entity_id
_entity_poly.type
_entity_poly.pdbx_seq_one_letter_code
_entity_poly.pdbx_strand_id
1 'polypeptide(L)'
;MEILCDEPVSPTGAYFTSSVISVSVIAVLETEFPIDDSQAMGLLNDVFIPINPRFSSVMVKDKKGVKHWKRVEVRLEDHINIPIFEEGKSPEYYQECFTQYLSKIALEQFPQSRPLWEIHIFKYPTSNSGGNLIFKLHHSLGDGFSLMGALLSCLQRADDPSVPLTFPALNRIKEVKTTPGFFGNLSTICYGMVNTLTDFGWSLLKSTFVEDDRSPIRSGADGVEFRPITITTLSFLLNQIKLLKSYLNVVSSSTFFF
;
A
#
# COMPACT_ATOMS: atom_id res chain seq x y z
N MET A 1 -26.27 -3.87 -24.42
CA MET A 1 -24.83 -4.04 -24.72
C MET A 1 -24.14 -2.81 -24.15
N GLU A 2 -23.80 -2.84 -22.86
CA GLU A 2 -23.07 -1.72 -22.25
C GLU A 2 -21.66 -1.70 -22.84
N ILE A 3 -21.30 -0.56 -23.40
CA ILE A 3 -19.93 -0.28 -23.83
C ILE A 3 -19.15 -0.13 -22.52
N LEU A 4 -18.47 -1.19 -22.10
CA LEU A 4 -17.55 -1.12 -20.96
C LEU A 4 -16.36 -0.26 -21.42
N CYS A 5 -16.43 1.04 -21.15
CA CYS A 5 -15.35 1.96 -21.46
C CYS A 5 -14.13 1.55 -20.63
N ASP A 6 -13.11 0.99 -21.29
CA ASP A 6 -11.81 0.71 -20.67
C ASP A 6 -11.24 2.02 -20.09
N GLU A 7 -11.03 2.05 -18.77
CA GLU A 7 -10.50 3.23 -18.07
C GLU A 7 -8.98 3.34 -18.31
N PRO A 8 -8.45 4.50 -18.70
CA PRO A 8 -7.01 4.68 -18.84
C PRO A 8 -6.31 4.51 -17.49
N VAL A 9 -5.11 3.93 -17.48
CA VAL A 9 -4.29 3.85 -16.26
C VAL A 9 -3.81 5.26 -15.90
N SER A 10 -3.81 5.60 -14.61
CA SER A 10 -3.29 6.88 -14.14
C SER A 10 -1.80 7.05 -14.49
N PRO A 11 -1.28 8.29 -14.65
CA PRO A 11 0.14 8.51 -14.94
C PRO A 11 1.08 7.79 -13.95
N THR A 12 0.77 7.90 -12.66
CA THR A 12 1.51 7.23 -11.57
C THR A 12 1.42 5.70 -11.67
N GLY A 13 0.24 5.15 -11.96
CA GLY A 13 0.07 3.71 -12.16
C GLY A 13 0.81 3.20 -13.39
N ALA A 14 0.86 3.99 -14.47
CA ALA A 14 1.60 3.64 -15.67
C ALA A 14 3.12 3.62 -15.43
N TYR A 15 3.63 4.58 -14.64
CA TYR A 15 5.02 4.69 -14.22
C TYR A 15 5.47 3.51 -13.34
N PHE A 16 4.69 3.19 -12.31
CA PHE A 16 4.97 2.07 -11.39
C PHE A 16 4.72 0.68 -11.98
N THR A 17 4.26 0.59 -13.23
CA THR A 17 4.09 -0.70 -13.94
C THR A 17 5.07 -0.78 -15.12
N SER A 18 6.24 -0.16 -15.01
CA SER A 18 7.25 -0.20 -16.08
C SER A 18 8.18 -1.40 -15.91
N SER A 19 8.95 -1.72 -16.95
CA SER A 19 9.99 -2.77 -16.87
C SER A 19 11.15 -2.39 -15.94
N VAL A 20 11.24 -1.12 -15.53
CA VAL A 20 12.32 -0.58 -14.70
C VAL A 20 11.86 -0.43 -13.25
N ILE A 21 10.60 -0.07 -13.04
CA ILE A 21 10.03 0.21 -11.71
C ILE A 21 8.71 -0.54 -11.60
N SER A 22 8.68 -1.52 -10.70
CA SER A 22 7.49 -2.21 -10.20
C SER A 22 7.45 -2.11 -8.69
N VAL A 23 6.39 -1.49 -8.16
CA VAL A 23 6.26 -1.23 -6.72
C VAL A 23 5.08 -2.02 -6.17
N SER A 24 5.36 -2.81 -5.14
CA SER A 24 4.37 -3.57 -4.40
C SER A 24 4.21 -3.00 -3.00
N VAL A 25 2.97 -2.94 -2.54
CA VAL A 25 2.58 -2.64 -1.17
C VAL A 25 2.29 -3.97 -0.49
N ILE A 26 2.97 -4.23 0.63
CA ILE A 26 2.69 -5.39 1.48
C ILE A 26 2.05 -4.89 2.76
N ALA A 27 0.81 -5.31 3.01
CA ALA A 27 0.12 -5.09 4.26
C ALA A 27 -0.01 -6.43 4.99
N VAL A 28 0.33 -6.44 6.29
CA VAL A 28 0.21 -7.61 7.15
C VAL A 28 -0.83 -7.32 8.22
N LEU A 29 -1.83 -8.19 8.32
CA LEU A 29 -2.81 -8.21 9.40
C LEU A 29 -2.51 -9.42 10.28
N GLU A 30 -2.15 -9.15 11.53
CA GLU A 30 -1.84 -10.15 12.54
C GLU A 30 -3.07 -10.40 13.41
N THR A 31 -3.41 -11.66 13.67
CA THR A 31 -4.54 -12.06 14.52
C THR A 31 -4.05 -12.78 15.76
N GLU A 32 -4.74 -12.61 16.88
CA GLU A 32 -4.43 -13.32 18.13
C GLU A 32 -4.64 -14.84 18.00
N PHE A 33 -5.66 -15.24 17.23
CA PHE A 33 -6.01 -16.63 16.97
C PHE A 33 -5.59 -17.05 15.56
N PRO A 34 -5.40 -18.36 15.30
CA PRO A 34 -5.22 -18.87 13.94
C PRO A 34 -6.36 -18.44 13.01
N ILE A 35 -6.02 -18.13 11.76
CA ILE A 35 -6.98 -17.70 10.75
C ILE A 35 -7.81 -18.90 10.29
N ASP A 36 -9.13 -18.79 10.40
CA ASP A 36 -10.07 -19.67 9.71
C ASP A 36 -10.29 -19.15 8.28
N ASP A 37 -9.81 -19.90 7.29
CA ASP A 37 -9.92 -19.56 5.88
C ASP A 37 -11.15 -20.15 5.19
N SER A 38 -12.04 -20.83 5.93
CA SER A 38 -13.25 -21.45 5.37
C SER A 38 -14.15 -20.45 4.64
N GLN A 39 -14.19 -19.20 5.08
CA GLN A 39 -15.00 -18.12 4.49
C GLN A 39 -14.21 -17.19 3.56
N ALA A 40 -12.90 -17.42 3.37
CA ALA A 40 -12.05 -16.50 2.62
C ALA A 40 -12.57 -16.23 1.21
N MET A 41 -13.01 -17.27 0.49
CA MET A 41 -13.54 -17.14 -0.87
C MET A 41 -14.81 -16.27 -0.92
N GLY A 42 -15.73 -16.45 0.03
CA GLY A 42 -16.96 -15.67 0.10
C GLY A 42 -16.67 -14.20 0.40
N LEU A 43 -15.86 -13.93 1.43
CA LEU A 43 -15.46 -12.57 1.78
C LEU A 43 -14.73 -11.86 0.64
N LEU A 44 -13.93 -12.59 -0.14
CA LEU A 44 -13.24 -12.00 -1.28
C LEU A 44 -14.17 -11.59 -2.41
N ASN A 45 -15.13 -12.45 -2.75
CA ASN A 45 -16.11 -12.16 -3.80
C ASN A 45 -17.11 -11.08 -3.39
N ASP A 46 -17.62 -11.15 -2.16
CA ASP A 46 -18.76 -10.36 -1.73
C ASP A 46 -18.34 -9.02 -1.09
N VAL A 47 -17.12 -8.94 -0.54
CA VAL A 47 -16.64 -7.77 0.21
C VAL A 47 -15.41 -7.14 -0.44
N PHE A 48 -14.32 -7.89 -0.65
CA PHE A 48 -13.05 -7.30 -1.07
C PHE A 48 -13.06 -6.80 -2.52
N ILE A 49 -13.35 -7.68 -3.49
CA ILE A 49 -13.33 -7.34 -4.92
C ILE A 49 -14.28 -6.15 -5.24
N PRO A 50 -15.50 -6.09 -4.68
CA PRO A 50 -16.43 -5.00 -4.94
C PRO A 50 -15.97 -3.61 -4.49
N ILE A 51 -14.97 -3.50 -3.60
CA ILE A 51 -14.47 -2.20 -3.10
C ILE A 51 -13.97 -1.31 -4.23
N ASN A 52 -13.29 -1.90 -5.22
CA ASN A 52 -12.73 -1.15 -6.33
C ASN A 52 -12.77 -1.95 -7.63
N PRO A 53 -13.31 -1.39 -8.74
CA PRO A 53 -13.31 -2.06 -10.05
C PRO A 53 -11.95 -2.58 -10.50
N ARG A 54 -10.85 -1.94 -10.07
CA ARG A 54 -9.48 -2.35 -10.39
C ARG A 54 -9.09 -3.70 -9.79
N PHE A 55 -9.72 -4.14 -8.69
CA PHE A 55 -9.51 -5.48 -8.14
C PHE A 55 -10.11 -6.58 -9.03
N SER A 56 -11.02 -6.22 -9.93
CA SER A 56 -11.54 -7.10 -10.98
C SER A 56 -11.00 -6.76 -12.37
N SER A 57 -9.86 -6.07 -12.46
CA SER A 57 -9.31 -5.60 -13.74
C SER A 57 -7.85 -5.98 -13.94
N VAL A 58 -7.48 -6.24 -15.19
CA VAL A 58 -6.10 -6.43 -15.64
C VAL A 58 -5.62 -5.19 -16.39
N MET A 59 -4.33 -4.94 -16.34
CA MET A 59 -3.71 -3.87 -17.10
C MET A 59 -3.32 -4.39 -18.49
N VAL A 60 -3.93 -3.83 -19.53
CA VAL A 60 -3.65 -4.18 -20.93
C VAL A 60 -3.07 -2.98 -21.67
N LYS A 61 -2.27 -3.25 -22.70
CA LYS A 61 -1.61 -2.25 -23.53
C LYS A 61 -2.23 -2.28 -24.92
N ASP A 62 -2.68 -1.11 -25.40
CA ASP A 62 -3.25 -1.00 -26.73
C ASP A 62 -2.17 -0.97 -27.84
N LYS A 63 -2.61 -0.92 -29.10
CA LYS A 63 -1.70 -0.86 -30.26
C LYS A 63 -0.82 0.41 -30.30
N LYS A 64 -1.22 1.47 -29.61
CA LYS A 64 -0.49 2.75 -29.50
C LYS A 64 0.44 2.78 -28.29
N GLY A 65 0.43 1.72 -27.48
CA GLY A 65 1.23 1.56 -26.29
C GLY A 65 0.66 2.19 -25.01
N VAL A 66 -0.58 2.68 -25.06
CA VAL A 66 -1.29 3.24 -23.92
C VAL A 66 -1.84 2.11 -23.07
N LYS A 67 -1.70 2.23 -21.74
CA LYS A 67 -2.18 1.23 -20.78
C LYS A 67 -3.60 1.57 -20.33
N HIS A 68 -4.47 0.58 -20.29
CA HIS A 68 -5.85 0.70 -19.83
C HIS A 68 -6.22 -0.47 -18.92
N TRP A 69 -7.17 -0.24 -18.02
CA TRP A 69 -7.77 -1.26 -17.19
C TRP A 69 -8.88 -1.95 -17.97
N LYS A 70 -8.82 -3.27 -18.02
CA LYS A 70 -9.85 -4.11 -18.62
C LYS A 70 -10.41 -5.03 -17.56
N ARG A 71 -11.73 -4.96 -17.35
CA ARG A 71 -12.42 -5.84 -16.41
C ARG A 71 -12.36 -7.30 -16.87
N VAL A 72 -12.15 -8.21 -15.93
CA VAL A 72 -12.08 -9.66 -16.15
C VAL A 72 -12.85 -10.39 -15.06
N GLU A 73 -13.17 -11.65 -15.34
CA GLU A 73 -13.60 -12.59 -14.30
C GLU A 73 -12.38 -13.00 -13.46
N VAL A 74 -12.52 -12.92 -12.14
CA VAL A 74 -11.43 -13.22 -11.21
C VAL A 74 -11.54 -14.66 -10.75
N ARG A 75 -10.48 -15.45 -10.99
CA ARG A 75 -10.35 -16.80 -10.44
C ARG A 75 -9.64 -16.75 -9.10
N LEU A 76 -10.38 -16.74 -7.99
CA LEU A 76 -9.83 -16.53 -6.65
C LEU A 76 -8.72 -17.52 -6.26
N GLU A 77 -8.80 -18.77 -6.71
CA GLU A 77 -7.76 -19.78 -6.43
C GLU A 77 -6.37 -19.33 -6.89
N ASP A 78 -6.29 -18.55 -7.98
CA ASP A 78 -5.02 -18.07 -8.51
C ASP A 78 -4.42 -16.96 -7.61
N HIS A 79 -5.23 -16.29 -6.79
CA HIS A 79 -4.81 -15.13 -5.98
C HIS A 79 -4.55 -15.48 -4.51
N ILE A 80 -5.05 -16.61 -4.01
CA ILE A 80 -4.89 -17.04 -2.63
C ILE A 80 -3.73 -18.02 -2.52
N ASN A 81 -2.76 -17.70 -1.67
CA ASN A 81 -1.55 -18.49 -1.45
C ASN A 81 -1.46 -18.92 0.01
N ILE A 82 -1.38 -20.22 0.25
CA ILE A 82 -1.25 -20.77 1.61
C ILE A 82 0.10 -21.49 1.67
N PRO A 83 1.15 -20.86 2.22
CA PRO A 83 2.44 -21.52 2.32
C PRO A 83 2.36 -22.69 3.32
N ILE A 84 3.07 -23.78 3.01
CA ILE A 84 3.10 -25.00 3.81
C ILE A 84 4.50 -25.14 4.41
N PHE A 85 4.55 -25.33 5.73
CA PHE A 85 5.77 -25.52 6.52
C PHE A 85 5.62 -26.77 7.40
N GLU A 86 6.72 -27.22 7.98
CA GLU A 86 6.71 -28.36 8.91
C GLU A 86 5.88 -28.04 10.15
N GLU A 87 4.93 -28.91 10.49
CA GLU A 87 4.09 -28.76 11.68
C GLU A 87 4.84 -29.09 12.98
N GLY A 88 4.29 -28.63 14.11
CA GLY A 88 4.81 -28.94 15.45
C GLY A 88 6.12 -28.25 15.83
N LYS A 89 6.56 -27.23 15.08
CA LYS A 89 7.73 -26.41 15.40
C LYS A 89 7.41 -25.29 16.39
N SER A 90 8.45 -24.65 16.92
CA SER A 90 8.29 -23.55 17.87
C SER A 90 7.86 -22.24 17.17
N PRO A 91 7.25 -21.30 17.89
CA PRO A 91 6.88 -19.99 17.34
C PRO A 91 8.06 -19.21 16.75
N GLU A 92 9.27 -19.36 17.31
CA GLU A 92 10.49 -18.69 16.82
C GLU A 92 10.89 -19.22 15.44
N TYR A 93 10.76 -20.53 15.21
CA TYR A 93 11.00 -21.12 13.90
C TYR A 93 10.00 -20.57 12.87
N TYR A 94 8.72 -20.47 13.23
CA TYR A 94 7.71 -19.91 12.32
C TYR A 94 7.90 -18.42 12.11
N GLN A 95 8.39 -17.67 13.09
CA GLN A 95 8.76 -16.26 12.93
C GLN A 95 9.88 -16.10 11.89
N GLU A 96 10.87 -16.98 11.89
CA GLU A 96 11.92 -16.99 10.87
C GLU A 96 11.36 -17.35 9.49
N CYS A 97 10.54 -18.40 9.41
CA CYS A 97 9.86 -18.80 8.16
C CYS A 97 9.00 -17.66 7.61
N PHE A 98 8.28 -16.96 8.46
CA PHE A 98 7.45 -15.81 8.11
C PHE A 98 8.28 -14.66 7.54
N THR A 99 9.37 -14.29 8.21
CA THR A 99 10.33 -13.27 7.73
C THR A 99 10.92 -13.62 6.37
N GLN A 100 11.37 -14.87 6.20
CA GLN A 100 11.92 -15.35 4.93
C GLN A 100 10.85 -15.35 3.83
N TYR A 101 9.64 -15.78 4.15
CA TYR A 101 8.51 -15.78 3.24
C TYR A 101 8.13 -14.37 2.79
N LEU A 102 7.99 -13.42 3.71
CA LEU A 102 7.75 -12.01 3.40
C LEU A 102 8.83 -11.45 2.47
N SER A 103 10.10 -11.73 2.79
CA SER A 103 11.25 -11.27 2.00
C SER A 103 11.21 -11.82 0.57
N LYS A 104 10.82 -13.09 0.42
CA LYS A 104 10.65 -13.76 -0.87
C LYS A 104 9.53 -13.11 -1.69
N ILE A 105 8.31 -13.04 -1.15
CA ILE A 105 7.15 -12.54 -1.91
C ILE A 105 7.28 -11.05 -2.26
N ALA A 106 8.05 -10.29 -1.48
CA ALA A 106 8.35 -8.89 -1.74
C ALA A 106 9.20 -8.65 -3.01
N LEU A 107 9.98 -9.65 -3.44
CA LEU A 107 10.75 -9.61 -4.68
C LEU A 107 10.01 -10.22 -5.88
N GLU A 108 8.95 -11.00 -5.64
CA GLU A 108 8.20 -11.67 -6.70
C GLU A 108 7.33 -10.67 -7.47
N GLN A 109 7.44 -10.68 -8.79
CA GLN A 109 6.60 -9.86 -9.67
C GLN A 109 5.21 -10.46 -9.83
N PHE A 110 4.21 -9.60 -10.01
CA PHE A 110 2.86 -10.04 -10.33
C PHE A 110 2.76 -10.59 -11.76
N PRO A 111 2.04 -11.70 -11.98
CA PRO A 111 1.65 -12.13 -13.30
C PRO A 111 0.75 -11.09 -13.98
N GLN A 112 1.12 -10.68 -15.20
CA GLN A 112 0.40 -9.63 -15.93
C GLN A 112 -0.96 -10.08 -16.49
N SER A 113 -1.27 -11.38 -16.42
CA SER A 113 -2.50 -11.97 -16.96
C SER A 113 -3.68 -11.94 -15.98
N ARG A 114 -3.48 -11.45 -14.75
CA ARG A 114 -4.50 -11.42 -13.69
C ARG A 114 -4.47 -10.10 -12.92
N PRO A 115 -5.53 -9.76 -12.16
CA PRO A 115 -5.52 -8.57 -11.31
C PRO A 115 -4.29 -8.51 -10.40
N LEU A 116 -3.74 -7.31 -10.21
CA LEU A 116 -2.41 -7.13 -9.62
C LEU A 116 -2.42 -7.15 -8.07
N TRP A 117 -3.05 -8.17 -7.49
CA TRP A 117 -3.12 -8.38 -6.06
C TRP A 117 -3.05 -9.87 -5.72
N GLU A 118 -2.47 -10.20 -4.56
CA GLU A 118 -2.33 -11.54 -4.02
C GLU A 118 -2.63 -11.49 -2.52
N ILE A 119 -3.24 -12.56 -2.01
CA ILE A 119 -3.49 -12.75 -0.58
C ILE A 119 -2.75 -13.99 -0.14
N HIS A 120 -2.00 -13.89 0.94
CA HIS A 120 -1.27 -15.01 1.51
C HIS A 120 -1.76 -15.26 2.95
N ILE A 121 -2.17 -16.50 3.22
CA ILE A 121 -2.70 -16.90 4.53
C ILE A 121 -1.64 -17.75 5.22
N PHE A 122 -0.91 -17.14 6.15
CA PHE A 122 0.10 -17.84 6.94
C PHE A 122 -0.54 -18.36 8.24
N LYS A 123 -0.79 -19.67 8.26
CA LYS A 123 -1.58 -20.36 9.31
C LYS A 123 -0.79 -20.75 10.56
N TYR A 124 0.51 -20.49 10.59
CA TYR A 124 1.38 -20.91 11.70
C TYR A 124 1.54 -19.77 12.71
N PRO A 125 1.52 -20.08 14.02
CA PRO A 125 1.68 -19.08 15.05
C PRO A 125 3.11 -18.54 15.04
N THR A 126 3.26 -17.22 15.00
CA THR A 126 4.55 -16.54 15.15
C THR A 126 4.72 -16.06 16.59
N SER A 127 5.83 -15.41 16.91
CA SER A 127 6.11 -14.96 18.28
C SER A 127 5.05 -14.00 18.85
N ASN A 128 4.35 -13.24 18.00
CA ASN A 128 3.39 -12.21 18.40
C ASN A 128 1.97 -12.42 17.86
N SER A 129 1.69 -13.50 17.12
CA SER A 129 0.39 -13.71 16.46
C SER A 129 0.03 -15.19 16.34
N GLY A 130 -1.26 -15.50 16.40
CA GLY A 130 -1.80 -16.83 16.11
C GLY A 130 -1.96 -17.11 14.61
N GLY A 131 -2.07 -16.07 13.79
CA GLY A 131 -2.14 -16.15 12.33
C GLY A 131 -1.83 -14.82 11.65
N ASN A 132 -1.40 -14.88 10.39
CA ASN A 132 -1.03 -13.70 9.62
C ASN A 132 -1.71 -13.72 8.24
N LEU A 133 -2.42 -12.66 7.91
CA LEU A 133 -2.99 -12.41 6.60
C LEU A 133 -2.16 -11.35 5.89
N ILE A 134 -1.58 -11.69 4.75
CA ILE A 134 -0.69 -10.81 4.00
C ILE A 134 -1.39 -10.41 2.70
N PHE A 135 -1.57 -9.11 2.49
CA PHE A 135 -2.02 -8.54 1.24
C PHE A 135 -0.82 -8.00 0.48
N LYS A 136 -0.57 -8.54 -0.70
CA LYS A 136 0.42 -8.02 -1.63
C LYS A 136 -0.33 -7.35 -2.76
N LEU A 137 -0.17 -6.04 -2.90
CA LEU A 137 -0.96 -5.18 -3.79
C LEU A 137 -0.01 -4.38 -4.67
N HIS A 138 -0.22 -4.34 -5.98
CA HIS A 138 0.58 -3.48 -6.84
C HIS A 138 0.19 -1.99 -6.67
N HIS A 139 1.17 -1.09 -6.59
CA HIS A 139 0.95 0.34 -6.33
C HIS A 139 0.13 1.06 -7.42
N SER A 140 -0.03 0.44 -8.60
CA SER A 140 -0.93 0.97 -9.64
C SER A 140 -2.42 0.87 -9.27
N LEU A 141 -2.78 0.03 -8.29
CA LEU A 141 -4.16 -0.10 -7.79
C LEU A 141 -4.59 1.14 -7.00
N GLY A 142 -3.69 1.70 -6.20
CA GLY A 142 -3.92 2.88 -5.37
C GLY A 142 -2.68 3.26 -4.56
N ASP A 143 -2.72 4.44 -3.94
CA ASP A 143 -1.73 4.82 -2.93
C ASP A 143 -1.93 4.08 -1.60
N GLY A 144 -0.92 4.11 -0.74
CA GLY A 144 -0.95 3.39 0.54
C GLY A 144 -2.12 3.79 1.45
N PHE A 145 -2.58 5.04 1.40
CA PHE A 145 -3.70 5.52 2.21
C PHE A 145 -5.02 4.91 1.72
N SER A 146 -5.27 4.99 0.42
CA SER A 146 -6.46 4.45 -0.23
C SER A 146 -6.53 2.93 -0.11
N LEU A 147 -5.38 2.24 -0.27
CA LEU A 147 -5.31 0.79 -0.10
C LEU A 147 -5.54 0.37 1.35
N MET A 148 -4.97 1.07 2.34
CA MET A 148 -5.28 0.80 3.74
C MET A 148 -6.74 1.06 4.07
N GLY A 149 -7.32 2.17 3.58
CA GLY A 149 -8.75 2.45 3.73
C GLY A 149 -9.62 1.34 3.15
N ALA A 150 -9.28 0.84 1.96
CA ALA A 150 -9.97 -0.29 1.34
C ALA A 150 -9.88 -1.56 2.20
N LEU A 151 -8.69 -1.95 2.65
CA LEU A 151 -8.52 -3.14 3.49
C LEU A 151 -9.29 -3.04 4.80
N LEU A 152 -9.24 -1.88 5.46
CA LEU A 152 -9.95 -1.64 6.72
C LEU A 152 -11.47 -1.61 6.52
N SER A 153 -11.96 -1.22 5.35
CA SER A 153 -13.39 -1.27 5.03
C SER A 153 -13.96 -2.69 4.92
N CYS A 154 -13.09 -3.70 4.72
CA CYS A 154 -13.49 -5.11 4.80
C CYS A 154 -13.73 -5.59 6.23
N LEU A 155 -13.26 -4.84 7.23
CA LEU A 155 -13.29 -5.25 8.62
C LEU A 155 -14.51 -4.67 9.33
N GLN A 156 -15.11 -5.49 10.19
CA GLN A 156 -16.21 -5.10 11.06
C GLN A 156 -15.77 -5.19 12.51
N ARG A 157 -16.47 -4.47 13.38
CA ARG A 157 -16.23 -4.55 14.82
C ARG A 157 -16.65 -5.92 15.35
N ALA A 158 -15.84 -6.48 16.24
CA ALA A 158 -16.11 -7.77 16.88
C ALA A 158 -17.26 -7.71 17.89
N ASP A 159 -17.49 -6.54 18.51
CA ASP A 159 -18.54 -6.34 19.51
C ASP A 159 -19.89 -5.92 18.90
N ASP A 160 -19.89 -5.13 17.82
CA ASP A 160 -21.09 -4.77 17.06
C ASP A 160 -20.79 -4.60 15.55
N PRO A 161 -21.04 -5.63 14.72
CA PRO A 161 -20.77 -5.59 13.29
C PRO A 161 -21.55 -4.52 12.50
N SER A 162 -22.64 -3.98 13.07
CA SER A 162 -23.43 -2.93 12.41
C SER A 162 -22.76 -1.55 12.46
N VAL A 163 -21.77 -1.39 13.33
CA VAL A 163 -21.04 -0.14 13.49
C VAL A 163 -19.72 -0.22 12.72
N PRO A 164 -19.37 0.82 11.93
CA PRO A 164 -18.09 0.89 11.23
C PRO A 164 -16.90 0.75 12.19
N LEU A 165 -15.77 0.27 11.65
CA LEU A 165 -14.53 0.21 12.39
C LEU A 165 -14.15 1.59 12.96
N THR A 166 -13.91 1.65 14.27
CA THR A 166 -13.53 2.90 14.96
C THR A 166 -12.06 2.89 15.33
N PHE A 167 -11.36 3.97 15.01
CA PHE A 167 -9.98 4.19 15.45
C PHE A 167 -9.91 5.11 16.66
N PRO A 168 -8.88 4.98 17.52
CA PRO A 168 -8.63 5.92 18.60
C PRO A 168 -8.55 7.35 18.06
N ALA A 169 -9.28 8.28 18.68
CA ALA A 169 -9.22 9.68 18.28
C ALA A 169 -7.80 10.23 18.52
N LEU A 170 -7.11 10.61 17.45
CA LEU A 170 -5.89 11.39 17.57
C LEU A 170 -6.30 12.77 18.11
N ASN A 171 -5.74 13.20 19.24
CA ASN A 171 -5.94 14.54 19.77
C ASN A 171 -5.47 15.56 18.72
N ARG A 172 -6.40 16.06 17.90
CA ARG A 172 -6.13 17.06 16.87
C ARG A 172 -5.59 18.30 17.57
N ILE A 173 -4.39 18.74 17.18
CA ILE A 173 -3.91 20.09 17.54
C ILE A 173 -4.96 21.06 17.01
N LYS A 174 -5.48 21.93 17.87
CA LYS A 174 -6.55 22.90 17.54
C LYS A 174 -6.21 23.60 16.23
N GLU A 175 -7.03 23.37 15.20
CA GLU A 175 -7.00 24.18 13.98
C GLU A 175 -7.29 25.64 14.38
N VAL A 176 -6.40 26.54 13.97
CA VAL A 176 -6.64 27.98 14.05
C VAL A 176 -7.77 28.28 13.08
N LYS A 177 -8.94 28.65 13.61
CA LYS A 177 -10.08 29.10 12.81
C LYS A 177 -9.70 30.36 12.05
N THR A 178 -9.46 30.25 10.75
CA THR A 178 -9.47 31.41 9.85
C THR A 178 -10.91 31.68 9.41
N THR A 179 -11.38 32.89 9.69
CA THR A 179 -12.69 33.39 9.24
C THR A 179 -12.65 33.68 7.73
N PRO A 180 -13.65 33.27 6.92
CA PRO A 180 -13.62 33.54 5.49
C PRO A 180 -14.13 34.96 5.22
N GLY A 181 -13.23 35.84 4.76
CA GLY A 181 -13.59 37.12 4.15
C GLY A 181 -14.01 36.93 2.70
N PHE A 182 -15.23 37.34 2.35
CA PHE A 182 -15.91 37.04 1.08
C PHE A 182 -15.48 37.92 -0.13
N PHE A 183 -14.28 38.51 -0.13
CA PHE A 183 -13.76 39.29 -1.25
C PHE A 183 -12.27 39.01 -1.48
N GLY A 184 -11.95 37.96 -2.25
CA GLY A 184 -10.55 37.63 -2.57
C GLY A 184 -10.29 36.39 -3.43
N ASN A 185 -11.31 35.72 -3.99
CA ASN A 185 -11.12 34.37 -4.54
C ASN A 185 -10.33 34.27 -5.86
N LEU A 186 -10.24 35.31 -6.69
CA LEU A 186 -9.55 35.16 -7.99
C LEU A 186 -8.02 35.22 -7.86
N SER A 187 -7.49 36.08 -7.00
CA SER A 187 -6.03 36.17 -6.77
C SER A 187 -5.50 34.95 -6.02
N THR A 188 -6.26 34.41 -5.06
CA THR A 188 -5.88 33.20 -4.33
C THR A 188 -5.87 31.95 -5.22
N ILE A 189 -6.82 31.82 -6.15
CA ILE A 189 -6.84 30.71 -7.12
C ILE A 189 -5.66 30.82 -8.10
N CYS A 190 -5.40 32.00 -8.65
CA CYS A 190 -4.28 32.21 -9.56
C CYS A 190 -2.93 31.99 -8.86
N TYR A 191 -2.77 32.52 -7.64
CA TYR A 191 -1.56 32.33 -6.84
C TYR A 191 -1.37 30.85 -6.45
N GLY A 192 -2.45 30.15 -6.10
CA GLY A 192 -2.43 28.71 -5.84
C GLY A 192 -2.01 27.89 -7.07
N MET A 193 -2.48 28.26 -8.26
CA MET A 193 -2.11 27.59 -9.51
C MET A 193 -0.63 27.86 -9.87
N VAL A 194 -0.16 29.10 -9.68
CA VAL A 194 1.26 29.44 -9.88
C VAL A 194 2.15 28.70 -8.89
N ASN A 195 1.79 28.64 -7.61
CA ASN A 195 2.55 27.88 -6.62
C ASN A 195 2.56 26.39 -6.97
N THR A 196 1.41 25.82 -7.36
CA THR A 196 1.35 24.42 -7.79
C THR A 196 2.26 24.14 -8.99
N LEU A 197 2.28 25.03 -9.99
CA LEU A 197 3.17 24.90 -11.16
C LEU A 197 4.64 25.09 -10.80
N THR A 198 4.94 25.99 -9.87
CA THR A 198 6.31 26.25 -9.40
C THR A 198 6.81 25.08 -8.56
N ASP A 199 5.98 24.55 -7.66
CA ASP A 199 6.25 23.37 -6.85
C ASP A 199 6.38 22.12 -7.71
N PHE A 200 5.55 21.98 -8.74
CA PHE A 200 5.67 20.91 -9.73
C PHE A 200 6.99 21.01 -10.51
N GLY A 201 7.32 22.20 -11.03
CA GLY A 201 8.57 22.45 -11.73
C GLY A 201 9.81 22.23 -10.86
N TRP A 202 9.75 22.68 -9.60
CA TRP A 202 10.79 22.46 -8.60
C TRP A 202 10.93 20.98 -8.24
N SER A 203 9.82 20.25 -8.14
CA SER A 203 9.82 18.81 -7.88
C SER A 203 10.42 18.02 -9.06
N LEU A 204 10.12 18.42 -10.30
CA LEU A 204 10.75 17.83 -11.49
C LEU A 204 12.26 18.09 -11.52
N LEU A 205 12.69 19.33 -11.24
CA LEU A 205 14.11 19.68 -11.16
C LEU A 205 14.83 18.89 -10.07
N LYS A 206 14.23 18.77 -8.87
CA LYS A 206 14.79 17.95 -7.79
C LYS A 206 14.91 16.49 -8.19
N SER A 207 13.86 15.90 -8.77
CA SER A 207 13.86 14.49 -9.16
C SER A 207 14.90 14.15 -10.25
N THR A 208 15.33 15.14 -11.05
CA THR A 208 16.22 14.90 -12.20
C THR A 208 17.66 15.36 -11.93
N PHE A 209 17.86 16.43 -11.15
CA PHE A 209 19.16 17.11 -11.01
C PHE A 209 19.66 17.26 -9.58
N VAL A 210 18.84 16.99 -8.56
CA VAL A 210 19.26 17.14 -7.16
C VAL A 210 19.32 15.77 -6.52
N GLU A 211 20.53 15.36 -6.15
CA GLU A 211 20.73 14.15 -5.38
C GLU A 211 20.09 14.31 -3.99
N ASP A 212 19.25 13.35 -3.56
CA ASP A 212 18.63 13.40 -2.22
C ASP A 212 19.68 13.53 -1.11
N ASP A 213 19.33 14.20 -0.01
CA ASP A 213 20.23 14.30 1.13
C ASP A 213 20.63 12.90 1.65
N ARG A 214 21.90 12.76 2.05
CA ARG A 214 22.37 11.52 2.68
C ARG A 214 21.73 11.38 4.05
N SER A 215 20.79 10.43 4.16
CA SER A 215 20.17 10.05 5.42
C SER A 215 20.74 8.70 5.92
N PRO A 216 20.60 8.37 7.22
CA PRO A 216 21.03 7.08 7.76
C PRO A 216 20.38 5.85 7.08
N ILE A 217 19.27 6.06 6.37
CA ILE A 217 18.52 5.01 5.65
C ILE A 217 18.81 5.00 4.14
N ARG A 218 19.51 6.01 3.61
CA ARG A 218 19.90 6.04 2.19
C ARG A 218 21.16 5.18 2.01
N SER A 219 21.07 4.14 1.19
CA SER A 219 22.20 3.26 0.88
C SER A 219 23.35 3.98 0.16
N GLY A 220 23.02 4.98 -0.68
CA GLY A 220 23.98 5.79 -1.42
C GLY A 220 24.77 5.05 -2.50
N ALA A 221 24.39 3.81 -2.82
CA ALA A 221 25.04 2.97 -3.82
C ALA A 221 24.03 2.56 -4.90
N ASP A 222 24.48 2.54 -6.15
CA ASP A 222 23.67 2.12 -7.30
C ASP A 222 23.40 0.60 -7.28
N GLY A 223 22.25 0.19 -7.81
CA GLY A 223 21.90 -1.22 -7.98
C GLY A 223 21.51 -1.94 -6.67
N VAL A 224 21.23 -1.21 -5.60
CA VAL A 224 20.69 -1.79 -4.36
C VAL A 224 19.30 -2.38 -4.56
N GLU A 225 18.56 -1.87 -5.54
CA GLU A 225 17.23 -2.32 -5.94
C GLU A 225 17.22 -3.76 -6.51
N PHE A 226 18.37 -4.29 -6.91
CA PHE A 226 18.51 -5.66 -7.41
C PHE A 226 19.08 -6.64 -6.38
N ARG A 227 19.39 -6.18 -5.16
CA ARG A 227 19.95 -7.02 -4.11
C ARG A 227 18.84 -7.80 -3.39
N PRO A 228 19.16 -8.96 -2.80
CA PRO A 228 18.25 -9.64 -1.90
C PRO A 228 17.80 -8.70 -0.77
N ILE A 229 16.51 -8.72 -0.47
CA ILE A 229 15.95 -7.98 0.65
C ILE A 229 15.71 -8.92 1.83
N THR A 230 15.79 -8.38 3.03
CA THR A 230 15.38 -9.06 4.25
C THR A 230 14.45 -8.13 5.01
N ILE A 231 13.23 -8.60 5.26
CA ILE A 231 12.22 -7.86 6.00
C ILE A 231 12.38 -8.19 7.48
N THR A 232 12.57 -7.18 8.32
CA THR A 232 12.66 -7.34 9.77
C THR A 232 11.60 -6.50 10.45
N THR A 233 10.89 -7.10 11.40
CA THR A 233 9.87 -6.38 12.19
C THR A 233 10.49 -5.79 13.44
N LEU A 234 10.25 -4.49 13.66
CA LEU A 234 10.61 -3.78 14.88
C LEU A 234 9.37 -3.10 15.44
N SER A 235 9.07 -3.34 16.71
CA SER A 235 7.91 -2.77 17.40
C SER A 235 8.32 -1.56 18.21
N PHE A 236 7.61 -0.44 18.01
CA PHE A 236 7.82 0.80 18.76
C PHE A 236 6.52 1.25 19.40
N LEU A 237 6.62 1.91 20.56
CA LEU A 237 5.47 2.59 21.15
C LEU A 237 5.14 3.85 20.33
N LEU A 238 3.85 4.15 20.17
CA LEU A 238 3.38 5.29 19.36
C LEU A 238 3.97 6.64 19.84
N ASN A 239 4.19 6.80 21.14
CA ASN A 239 4.82 7.99 21.72
C ASN A 239 6.31 8.14 21.35
N GLN A 240 6.99 7.06 20.94
CA GLN A 240 8.40 7.04 20.54
C GLN A 240 8.61 7.32 19.04
N ILE A 241 7.55 7.37 18.22
CA ILE A 241 7.67 7.68 16.78
C ILE A 241 8.32 9.05 16.53
N LYS A 242 8.09 10.01 17.44
CA LYS A 242 8.75 11.33 17.36
C LYS A 242 10.27 11.24 17.52
N LEU A 243 10.76 10.32 18.35
CA LEU A 243 12.20 10.11 18.56
C LEU A 243 12.85 9.52 17.30
N LEU A 244 12.17 8.59 16.63
CA LEU A 244 12.61 8.04 15.34
C LEU A 244 12.86 9.13 14.30
N LYS A 245 11.95 10.12 14.19
CA LYS A 245 12.13 11.26 13.27
C LYS A 245 13.39 12.06 13.59
N SER A 246 13.70 12.27 14.87
CA SER A 246 14.94 12.97 15.27
C SER A 246 16.19 12.15 14.97
N TYR A 247 16.19 10.84 15.19
CA TYR A 247 17.36 9.99 14.91
C TYR A 247 17.66 9.86 13.42
N LEU A 248 16.63 9.87 12.57
CA LEU A 248 16.79 9.76 11.13
C LEU A 248 17.17 11.09 10.46
N ASN A 249 17.25 12.20 11.22
CA ASN A 249 17.52 13.55 10.71
C ASN A 249 16.59 13.97 9.54
N VAL A 250 15.34 13.49 9.52
CA VAL A 250 14.39 13.73 8.40
C VAL A 250 13.78 15.14 8.43
N VAL A 251 14.13 15.97 9.41
CA VAL A 251 13.65 17.36 9.48
C VAL A 251 14.75 18.31 8.99
N SER A 252 14.77 18.49 7.67
CA SER A 252 15.18 19.75 7.04
C SER A 252 14.04 20.12 6.09
N SER A 253 13.44 21.29 6.28
CA SER A 253 12.33 21.84 5.49
C SER A 253 10.92 21.35 5.85
N SER A 254 10.13 22.29 6.36
CA SER A 254 8.73 22.23 6.75
C SER A 254 7.75 22.05 5.58
N THR A 255 7.95 21.06 4.72
CA THR A 255 7.00 20.75 3.63
C THR A 255 7.03 19.26 3.30
N PHE A 256 6.29 18.48 4.08
CA PHE A 256 5.77 17.19 3.65
C PHE A 256 4.29 17.15 4.04
N PHE A 257 3.42 17.14 3.04
CA PHE A 257 2.01 16.79 3.21
C PHE A 257 1.89 15.28 2.99
N PHE A 258 1.19 14.62 3.92
CA PHE A 258 0.59 13.31 3.69
C PHE A 258 -0.58 13.45 2.73
#